data_AF-A0A3B8SXY5-F1
#
_entry.id   AF-A0A3B8SXY5-F1
#
_cell.length_a   1.000
_cell.length_b   1.000
_cell.length_c   1.000
_cell.angle_alpha   90.00
_cell.angle_beta   90.00
_cell.angle_gamma   90.00
#
_symmetry.space_group_name_H-M   'P 1'
#
loop_
_entity.id
_entity.type
_entity.pdbx_description
1 polymer ?
#
loop_
_entity_poly.entity_id
_entity_poly.type
_entity_poly.pdbx_seq_one_letter_code
_entity_poly.pdbx_strand_id
1 'polypeptide(L)'
;IISFVISIICVAIILFFYKYMPKRTIYGTKVYSKIEGFKLYLEELRDEDLKALLDQSPDYLIDILPISYILDEGQLVINKMKKQKKSSPEWYKIDDYTPTRLHNSIMRLKNKIIIKDEEI
;
A
#
# COMPACT_ATOMS: atom_id res chain seq x y z
N ILE A 1 0.09 -59.14 -16.91
CA ILE A 1 -1.29 -58.74 -17.29
C ILE A 1 -2.09 -58.34 -16.05
N ILE A 2 -2.27 -59.22 -15.06
CA ILE A 2 -3.01 -58.91 -13.81
C ILE A 2 -2.42 -57.73 -13.03
N SER A 3 -1.09 -57.65 -12.89
CA SER A 3 -0.40 -56.50 -12.26
C SER A 3 -0.60 -55.18 -13.01
N PHE A 4 -0.68 -55.22 -14.34
CA PHE A 4 -0.89 -54.05 -15.18
C PHE A 4 -2.32 -53.50 -15.04
N VAL A 5 -3.30 -54.41 -14.98
CA VAL A 5 -4.71 -54.06 -14.73
C VAL A 5 -4.89 -53.41 -13.35
N ILE A 6 -4.23 -53.95 -12.31
CA ILE A 6 -4.24 -53.38 -10.95
C ILE A 6 -3.63 -51.98 -10.92
N SER A 7 -2.53 -51.74 -11.65
CA SER A 7 -1.91 -50.41 -11.73
C SER A 7 -2.86 -49.38 -12.35
N ILE A 8 -3.59 -49.74 -13.41
CA ILE A 8 -4.54 -48.85 -14.08
C ILE A 8 -5.68 -48.47 -13.13
N ILE A 9 -6.21 -49.45 -12.38
CA ILE A 9 -7.29 -49.21 -11.41
C ILE A 9 -6.80 -48.28 -10.29
N CYS A 10 -5.58 -48.47 -9.80
CA CYS A 10 -4.99 -47.63 -8.75
C CYS A 10 -4.85 -46.17 -9.21
N VAL A 11 -4.36 -45.94 -10.43
CA VAL A 11 -4.24 -44.58 -11.00
C VAL A 11 -5.61 -43.93 -11.20
N ALA A 12 -6.61 -44.67 -11.66
CA ALA A 12 -7.97 -44.16 -11.83
C ALA A 12 -8.58 -43.69 -10.50
N ILE A 13 -8.33 -44.43 -9.41
CA ILE A 13 -8.79 -44.07 -8.06
C ILE A 13 -8.13 -42.77 -7.59
N ILE A 14 -6.81 -42.62 -7.78
CA ILE A 14 -6.09 -41.40 -7.39
C ILE A 14 -6.61 -40.17 -8.15
N LEU A 15 -6.83 -40.30 -9.47
CA LEU A 15 -7.38 -39.22 -10.30
C LEU A 15 -8.81 -38.85 -9.88
N PHE A 16 -9.62 -39.83 -9.47
CA PHE A 16 -10.95 -39.59 -8.93
C PHE A 16 -10.89 -38.75 -7.64
N PHE A 17 -10.04 -39.14 -6.69
CA PHE A 17 -9.86 -38.37 -5.46
C PHE A 17 -9.29 -36.97 -5.71
N TYR A 18 -8.36 -36.82 -6.66
CA TYR A 18 -7.82 -35.51 -7.04
C TYR A 18 -8.91 -34.56 -7.57
N LYS A 19 -9.90 -35.08 -8.30
CA LYS A 19 -11.03 -34.29 -8.80
C LYS A 19 -12.02 -33.88 -7.70
N TYR A 20 -12.24 -34.75 -6.72
CA TYR A 20 -13.17 -34.50 -5.60
C TYR A 20 -12.56 -33.73 -4.44
N MET A 21 -11.23 -33.63 -4.37
CA MET A 21 -10.55 -32.93 -3.29
C MET A 21 -10.84 -31.42 -3.37
N PRO A 22 -11.37 -30.80 -2.30
CA PRO A 22 -11.63 -29.36 -2.29
C PRO A 22 -10.31 -28.60 -2.39
N LYS A 23 -10.16 -27.80 -3.45
CA LYS A 23 -8.95 -26.99 -3.71
C LYS A 23 -8.72 -25.89 -2.66
N ARG A 24 -9.73 -25.55 -1.85
CA ARG A 24 -9.66 -24.51 -0.81
C ARG A 24 -10.30 -25.00 0.48
N THR A 25 -9.68 -24.67 1.62
CA THR A 25 -10.26 -24.91 2.95
C THR A 25 -11.39 -23.90 3.22
N ILE A 26 -12.30 -24.21 4.14
CA ILE A 26 -13.39 -23.30 4.56
C ILE A 26 -12.82 -21.94 5.01
N TYR A 27 -11.68 -21.97 5.70
CA TYR A 27 -10.96 -20.77 6.11
C TYR A 27 -10.44 -19.97 4.91
N GLY A 28 -9.82 -20.63 3.93
CA GLY A 28 -9.34 -19.99 2.70
C GLY A 28 -10.46 -19.30 1.92
N THR A 29 -11.64 -19.93 1.84
CA THR A 29 -12.82 -19.31 1.21
C THR A 29 -13.28 -18.07 1.98
N LYS A 30 -13.33 -18.11 3.31
CA LYS A 30 -13.71 -16.96 4.14
C LYS A 30 -12.75 -15.77 3.98
N VAL A 31 -11.45 -16.03 3.94
CA VAL A 31 -10.44 -14.99 3.72
C VAL A 31 -10.54 -14.44 2.30
N TYR A 32 -10.71 -15.30 1.30
CA TYR A 32 -10.90 -14.88 -0.08
C TYR A 32 -12.10 -13.94 -0.23
N SER A 33 -13.25 -14.28 0.34
CA SER A 33 -14.45 -13.41 0.30
C SER A 33 -14.22 -12.06 0.98
N LYS A 34 -13.40 -11.98 2.04
CA LYS A 34 -13.04 -10.70 2.65
C LYS A 34 -12.17 -9.83 1.74
N ILE A 35 -11.19 -10.44 1.09
CA ILE A 35 -10.29 -9.74 0.16
C ILE A 35 -11.08 -9.24 -1.06
N GLU A 36 -11.96 -10.08 -1.59
CA GLU A 36 -12.84 -9.73 -2.71
C GLU A 36 -13.81 -8.60 -2.35
N GLY A 37 -14.42 -8.65 -1.17
CA GLY A 37 -15.25 -7.56 -0.66
C GLY A 37 -14.47 -6.26 -0.46
N PHE A 38 -13.22 -6.35 0.01
CA PHE A 38 -12.35 -5.19 0.13
C PHE A 38 -11.97 -4.60 -1.24
N LYS A 39 -11.70 -5.45 -2.23
CA LYS A 39 -11.44 -4.99 -3.61
C LYS A 39 -12.65 -4.22 -4.17
N LEU A 40 -13.85 -4.78 -4.05
CA LEU A 40 -15.09 -4.13 -4.49
C LEU A 40 -15.32 -2.80 -3.78
N TYR A 41 -14.99 -2.73 -2.48
CA TYR A 41 -15.04 -1.48 -1.72
C TYR A 41 -14.09 -0.41 -2.27
N LEU A 42 -12.87 -0.78 -2.65
CA LEU A 42 -11.90 0.17 -3.24
C LEU A 42 -12.32 0.66 -4.64
N GLU A 43 -12.92 -0.24 -5.43
CA GLU A 43 -13.46 0.08 -6.76
C GLU A 43 -14.59 1.12 -6.65
N GLU A 44 -15.58 0.84 -5.81
CA GLU A 44 -16.75 1.71 -5.56
C GLU A 44 -16.47 2.86 -4.59
N LEU A 45 -15.22 3.03 -4.12
CA LEU A 45 -14.87 4.00 -3.08
C LEU A 45 -15.25 5.42 -3.52
N ARG A 46 -16.30 6.00 -2.94
CA ARG A 46 -16.75 7.36 -3.30
C ARG A 46 -15.82 8.40 -2.67
N ASP A 47 -15.74 9.56 -3.32
CA ASP A 47 -14.93 10.70 -2.86
C ASP A 47 -15.32 11.15 -1.43
N GLU A 48 -16.60 11.05 -1.07
CA GLU A 48 -17.13 11.39 0.26
C GLU A 48 -16.73 10.37 1.34
N ASP A 49 -16.76 9.09 1.00
CA ASP A 49 -16.42 7.99 1.91
C ASP A 49 -14.91 8.01 2.22
N LEU A 50 -14.07 8.31 1.22
CA LEU A 50 -12.64 8.50 1.39
C LEU A 50 -12.33 9.69 2.31
N LYS A 51 -13.10 10.77 2.20
CA LYS A 51 -12.94 11.95 3.06
C LYS A 51 -13.33 11.67 4.50
N ALA A 52 -14.44 10.95 4.71
CA ALA A 52 -14.85 10.52 6.05
C ALA A 52 -13.80 9.61 6.71
N LEU A 53 -13.17 8.71 5.92
CA LEU A 53 -12.05 7.88 6.37
C LEU A 53 -10.83 8.71 6.75
N LEU A 54 -10.43 9.67 5.91
CA LEU A 54 -9.33 10.60 6.18
C LEU A 54 -9.55 11.39 7.48
N ASP A 55 -10.77 11.88 7.69
CA ASP A 55 -11.12 12.71 8.85
C ASP A 55 -11.16 11.90 10.15
N GLN A 56 -11.57 10.62 10.10
CA GLN A 56 -11.60 9.75 11.28
C GLN A 56 -10.21 9.24 11.69
N SER A 57 -9.38 8.81 10.72
CA SER A 57 -8.07 8.23 11.01
C SER A 57 -7.14 8.34 9.80
N PRO A 58 -6.21 9.31 9.78
CA PRO A 58 -5.28 9.49 8.65
C PRO A 58 -4.33 8.29 8.47
N ASP A 59 -4.00 7.58 9.56
CA ASP A 59 -3.07 6.46 9.54
C ASP A 59 -3.64 5.23 8.79
N TYR A 60 -4.96 5.05 8.84
CA TYR A 60 -5.63 3.92 8.18
C TYR A 60 -5.40 3.90 6.68
N LEU A 61 -5.26 5.07 6.05
CA LEU A 61 -4.99 5.18 4.63
C LEU A 61 -3.58 4.72 4.26
N ILE A 62 -2.60 5.03 5.11
CA ILE A 62 -1.22 4.61 4.92
C ILE A 62 -1.14 3.08 4.99
N ASP A 63 -1.91 2.46 5.88
CA ASP A 63 -1.95 1.01 6.08
C ASP A 63 -2.59 0.26 4.89
N ILE A 64 -3.62 0.82 4.26
CA ILE A 64 -4.31 0.15 3.14
C ILE A 64 -3.65 0.37 1.79
N LEU A 65 -2.78 1.37 1.65
CA LEU A 65 -2.09 1.67 0.38
C LEU A 65 -1.31 0.45 -0.17
N PRO A 66 -0.46 -0.23 0.61
CA PRO A 66 0.23 -1.43 0.14
C PRO A 66 -0.73 -2.54 -0.32
N ILE A 67 -1.83 -2.75 0.41
CA ILE A 67 -2.82 -3.78 0.09
C ILE A 67 -3.55 -3.43 -1.21
N SER A 68 -3.90 -2.16 -1.41
CA SER A 68 -4.54 -1.70 -2.64
C SER A 68 -3.66 -1.88 -3.87
N TYR A 69 -2.34 -1.73 -3.73
CA TYR A 69 -1.38 -1.99 -4.80
C TYR A 69 -1.29 -3.47 -5.17
N ILE A 70 -1.37 -4.37 -4.18
CA ILE A 70 -1.39 -5.83 -4.42
C ILE A 70 -2.68 -6.24 -5.16
N LEU A 71 -3.77 -5.48 -5.02
CA LEU A 71 -5.07 -5.74 -5.63
C LEU A 71 -5.27 -5.07 -7.00
N ASP A 72 -4.23 -4.44 -7.55
CA ASP A 72 -4.20 -3.63 -8.78
C ASP A 72 -5.02 -2.31 -8.73
N GLU A 73 -5.76 -2.05 -7.64
CA GLU A 73 -6.60 -0.85 -7.50
C GLU A 73 -5.87 0.36 -6.86
N GLY A 74 -4.58 0.22 -6.52
CA GLY A 74 -3.83 1.25 -5.80
C GLY A 74 -3.72 2.59 -6.52
N GLN A 75 -3.65 2.58 -7.86
CA GLN A 75 -3.60 3.82 -8.66
C GLN A 75 -4.92 4.61 -8.56
N LEU A 76 -6.07 3.94 -8.49
CA LEU A 76 -7.37 4.59 -8.34
C LEU A 76 -7.47 5.30 -6.99
N VAL A 77 -7.05 4.62 -5.92
CA VAL A 77 -7.04 5.17 -4.55
C VAL A 77 -6.16 6.41 -4.48
N ILE A 78 -4.94 6.34 -5.01
CA ILE A 78 -4.01 7.48 -5.01
C ILE A 78 -4.56 8.67 -5.80
N ASN A 79 -5.20 8.44 -6.94
CA ASN A 79 -5.78 9.52 -7.74
C ASN A 79 -6.93 10.22 -7.00
N LYS A 80 -7.80 9.44 -6.33
CA LYS A 80 -8.86 9.98 -5.46
C LYS A 80 -8.26 10.78 -4.30
N MET A 81 -7.20 10.29 -3.66
CA MET A 81 -6.50 11.01 -2.58
C MET A 81 -5.87 12.33 -3.07
N LYS A 82 -5.18 12.32 -4.21
CA LYS A 82 -4.58 13.53 -4.79
C LYS A 82 -5.64 14.60 -5.07
N LYS A 83 -6.81 14.18 -5.57
CA LYS A 83 -7.95 15.05 -5.84
C LYS A 83 -8.53 15.65 -4.55
N GLN A 84 -8.53 14.91 -3.44
CA GLN A 84 -9.01 15.37 -2.12
C GLN A 84 -7.97 16.16 -1.32
N LYS A 85 -6.72 16.29 -1.81
CA LYS A 85 -5.65 16.97 -1.07
C LYS A 85 -6.02 18.44 -0.83
N LYS A 86 -6.30 18.78 0.42
CA LYS A 86 -6.44 20.17 0.89
C LYS A 86 -5.12 20.92 0.67
N SER A 87 -5.19 22.23 0.47
CA SER A 87 -4.01 23.09 0.37
C SER A 87 -3.04 22.79 1.51
N SER A 88 -1.77 22.64 1.17
CA SER A 88 -0.72 22.36 2.14
C SER A 88 -0.76 23.36 3.30
N PRO A 89 -0.58 22.94 4.56
CA PRO A 89 -0.55 23.87 5.67
C PRO A 89 0.61 24.85 5.53
N GLU A 90 0.46 26.03 6.10
CA GLU A 90 1.40 27.16 5.95
C GLU A 90 2.84 26.82 6.39
N TRP A 91 3.00 25.88 7.32
CA TRP A 91 4.31 25.39 7.78
C TRP A 91 4.96 24.42 6.79
N TYR A 92 4.18 23.76 5.93
CA TYR A 92 4.66 22.93 4.82
C TYR A 92 4.78 23.80 3.58
N LYS A 93 5.51 24.91 3.72
CA LYS A 93 6.09 25.60 2.59
C LYS A 93 7.42 24.95 2.33
N ILE A 94 7.51 24.25 1.20
CA ILE A 94 8.80 23.83 0.68
C ILE A 94 9.46 25.14 0.24
N ASP A 95 10.33 25.68 1.11
CA ASP A 95 11.26 26.71 0.69
C ASP A 95 12.05 26.11 -0.47
N ASP A 96 11.90 26.67 -1.67
CA ASP A 96 12.64 26.20 -2.84
C ASP A 96 14.12 26.17 -2.50
N TYR A 97 14.65 24.95 -2.32
CA TYR A 97 16.03 24.76 -1.95
C TYR A 97 16.87 25.17 -3.16
N THR A 98 17.38 26.39 -3.11
CA THR A 98 18.29 26.92 -4.10
C THR A 98 19.70 26.77 -3.55
N PRO A 99 20.68 26.31 -4.38
CA PRO A 99 22.08 26.19 -3.94
C PRO A 99 22.61 27.48 -3.29
N THR A 100 22.08 28.62 -3.72
CA THR A 100 22.39 29.96 -3.20
C THR A 100 21.90 30.18 -1.77
N ARG A 101 20.70 29.72 -1.38
CA ARG A 101 20.19 29.83 0.00
C ARG A 101 20.99 28.95 0.97
N LEU A 102 21.37 27.74 0.57
CA LEU A 102 22.28 26.90 1.36
C LEU A 102 23.63 27.60 1.53
N HIS A 103 24.25 28.04 0.43
CA HIS A 103 25.53 28.73 0.45
C HIS A 103 25.53 29.93 1.42
N ASN A 104 24.50 30.77 1.34
CA ASN A 104 24.35 31.93 2.22
C ASN A 104 24.13 31.54 3.69
N SER A 105 23.44 30.43 3.95
CA SER A 105 23.24 29.91 5.31
C SER A 105 24.55 29.37 5.90
N ILE A 106 25.35 28.65 5.10
CA ILE A 106 26.67 28.16 5.49
C ILE A 106 27.62 29.34 5.74
N MET A 107 27.63 30.35 4.87
CA MET A 107 28.45 31.55 5.05
C MET A 107 28.09 32.32 6.33
N ARG A 108 26.80 32.44 6.66
CA ARG A 108 26.35 33.04 7.92
C ARG A 108 26.84 32.28 9.15
N LEU A 109 26.80 30.95 9.12
CA LEU A 109 27.29 30.11 10.21
C LEU A 109 28.80 30.23 10.36
N LYS A 110 29.53 30.18 9.24
CA LYS A 110 30.99 30.33 9.22
C LYS A 110 31.42 31.67 9.83
N ASN A 111 30.76 32.77 9.44
CA ASN A 111 31.06 34.09 9.99
C ASN A 111 30.80 34.19 11.50
N LYS A 112 29.72 33.56 11.98
CA LYS A 112 29.38 33.55 13.41
C LYS A 112 30.37 32.74 14.26
N ILE A 113 31.00 31.71 13.68
CA ILE A 113 32.04 30.92 14.34
C ILE A 113 33.35 31.73 14.41
N ILE A 114 33.75 32.38 13.31
CA ILE A 114 34.99 33.19 13.26
C ILE A 114 34.95 34.32 14.29
N ILE A 115 33.83 35.05 14.39
CA ILE A 115 33.67 36.14 15.37
C ILE A 115 33.75 35.60 16.81
N LYS A 116 33.31 34.36 17.04
CA LYS A 116 33.35 33.74 18.38
C LYS A 116 34.76 33.28 18.76
N ASP A 117 35.60 32.96 17.78
CA ASP A 117 37.01 32.63 17.98
C ASP A 117 37.88 33.90 18.16
N GLU A 118 37.45 35.07 17.67
CA GLU A 118 38.12 36.37 17.85
C GLU A 118 37.81 37.08 19.18
N GLU A 119 36.74 36.71 19.88
CA GLU A 119 36.40 37.28 21.20
C GLU A 119 37.03 36.53 22.41
N ILE A 120 37.99 35.63 22.18
CA ILE A 120 38.72 34.88 23.22
C ILE A 120 40.17 35.36 23.34
#